data_AF-A0A8T5QJN3-F1
#
_entry.id   AF-A0A8T5QJN3-F1
#
_cell.length_a   1.000
_cell.length_b   1.000
_cell.length_c   1.000
_cell.angle_alpha   90.00
_cell.angle_beta   90.00
_cell.angle_gamma   90.00
#
_symmetry.space_group_name_H-M   'P 1'
#
loop_
_entity.id
_entity.type
_entity.pdbx_description
1 polymer ?
#
loop_
_entity_poly.entity_id
_entity_poly.type
_entity_poly.pdbx_seq_one_letter_code
_entity_poly.pdbx_strand_id
1 'polypeptide(L)'
;ESPFLSPIFKQVASPKERTKVIEETGPCVIMATSGMLIGGPSVEYLRQLMDNPKNTLCFVCYQAEGSLGRRIQRGEKEISFAMGGNKHEVNPLKMRIETLEGFTGHSGRNQLMNFVKRCNPQPRKILINHGEKSRCIDLASSLHKQCRVETVTPKNLESVRLR
;
A
#
# COMPACT_ATOMS: atom_id res chain seq x y z
N GLU A 1 -6.39 22.43 19.63
CA GLU A 1 -4.94 22.23 19.41
C GLU A 1 -4.75 21.33 18.19
N SER A 2 -3.72 21.54 17.38
CA SER A 2 -3.49 20.71 16.18
C SER A 2 -2.85 19.38 16.58
N PRO A 3 -3.44 18.22 16.22
CA PRO A 3 -2.87 16.92 16.58
C PRO A 3 -1.48 16.70 15.98
N PHE A 4 -1.17 17.35 14.85
CA PHE A 4 0.11 17.23 14.15
C PHE A 4 1.26 17.99 14.80
N LEU A 5 0.96 18.90 15.74
CA LEU A 5 1.99 19.63 16.51
C LEU A 5 2.36 18.90 17.81
N SER A 6 1.82 17.70 18.03
CA SER A 6 2.10 16.92 19.22
C SER A 6 3.61 16.59 19.33
N PRO A 7 4.22 16.78 20.52
CA PRO A 7 5.65 16.53 20.72
C PRO A 7 6.04 15.05 20.61
N ILE A 8 5.06 14.14 20.51
CA ILE A 8 5.29 12.71 20.28
C ILE A 8 5.88 12.43 18.90
N PHE A 9 5.61 13.28 17.91
CA PHE A 9 6.15 13.13 16.57
C PHE A 9 7.57 13.70 16.52
N LYS A 10 8.54 12.85 16.17
CA LYS A 10 9.93 13.24 15.95
C LYS A 10 10.25 13.13 14.48
N GLN A 11 10.59 14.26 13.85
CA GLN A 11 11.00 14.27 12.45
C GLN A 11 12.42 13.72 12.32
N VAL A 12 12.63 12.85 11.31
CA VAL A 12 13.95 12.31 10.95
C VAL A 12 14.30 12.86 9.57
N ALA A 13 15.25 13.80 9.52
CA ALA A 13 15.58 14.57 8.32
C ALA A 13 16.90 14.12 7.65
N SER A 14 17.75 13.37 8.35
CA SER A 14 19.07 13.00 7.86
C SER A 14 19.38 11.49 7.98
N PRO A 15 20.31 10.95 7.16
CA PRO A 15 20.81 9.59 7.33
C PRO A 15 21.41 9.36 8.73
N LYS A 16 22.09 10.35 9.29
CA LYS A 16 22.68 10.28 10.64
C LYS A 16 21.59 10.11 11.71
N GLU A 17 20.51 10.88 11.64
CA GLU A 17 19.38 10.71 12.55
C GLU A 17 18.71 9.35 12.39
N ARG A 18 18.62 8.83 11.17
CA ARG A 18 18.08 7.49 10.92
C ARG A 18 18.90 6.40 11.61
N THR A 19 20.22 6.45 11.48
CA THR A 19 21.12 5.54 12.20
C THR A 19 20.90 5.65 13.72
N LYS A 20 20.77 6.88 14.23
CA LYS A 20 20.46 7.13 15.65
C LYS A 20 19.15 6.52 16.10
N VAL A 21 18.11 6.53 15.25
CA VAL A 21 16.83 5.86 15.52
C VAL A 21 17.01 4.34 15.62
N ILE A 22 17.80 3.75 14.73
CA ILE A 22 18.03 2.30 14.68
C ILE A 22 18.87 1.83 15.87
N GLU A 23 19.90 2.58 16.24
CA GLU A 23 20.94 2.12 17.18
C GLU A 23 20.72 2.61 18.62
N GLU A 24 20.18 3.81 18.83
CA GLU A 24 20.23 4.49 20.14
C GLU A 24 18.85 4.72 20.78
N THR A 25 17.76 4.68 20.01
CA THR A 25 16.43 5.14 20.51
C THR A 25 15.67 4.07 21.29
N GLY A 26 16.04 2.79 21.17
CA GLY A 26 15.32 1.68 21.77
C GLY A 26 13.96 1.41 21.12
N PRO A 27 13.05 0.65 21.76
CA PRO A 27 11.74 0.31 21.20
C PRO A 27 10.88 1.55 20.89
N CYS A 28 10.48 1.71 19.63
CA CYS A 28 9.67 2.84 19.17
C CYS A 28 8.79 2.49 17.96
N VAL A 29 7.95 3.43 17.53
CA VAL A 29 7.16 3.34 16.30
C VAL A 29 7.83 4.16 15.21
N ILE A 30 8.15 3.51 14.09
CA ILE A 30 8.78 4.16 12.93
C ILE A 30 7.76 4.26 11.80
N MET A 31 7.48 5.48 11.36
CA MET A 31 6.67 5.75 10.18
C MET A 31 7.58 6.30 9.08
N ALA A 32 7.71 5.57 7.97
CA ALA A 32 8.69 5.86 6.93
C ALA A 32 8.10 5.69 5.52
N THR A 33 8.60 6.50 4.58
CA THR A 33 8.24 6.41 3.16
C THR A 33 9.18 5.43 2.42
N SER A 34 8.78 4.78 1.34
CA SER A 34 7.43 4.69 0.76
C SER A 34 6.60 3.53 1.33
N GLY A 35 5.26 3.65 1.31
CA GLY A 35 4.35 2.67 1.93
C GLY A 35 4.31 1.28 1.29
N MET A 36 4.97 1.08 0.14
CA MET A 36 5.03 -0.21 -0.57
C MET A 36 6.43 -0.83 -0.62
N LEU A 37 7.39 -0.25 0.11
CA LEU A 37 8.79 -0.71 0.15
C LEU A 37 9.46 -0.76 -1.23
N ILE A 38 9.09 0.16 -2.14
CA ILE A 38 9.72 0.27 -3.47
C ILE A 38 11.09 0.96 -3.36
N GLY A 39 11.23 1.85 -2.38
CA GLY A 39 12.44 2.62 -2.13
C GLY A 39 12.26 3.60 -0.98
N GLY A 40 13.33 4.35 -0.71
CA GLY A 40 13.38 5.37 0.34
C GLY A 40 13.67 4.81 1.74
N PRO A 41 13.46 5.62 2.79
CA PRO A 41 13.81 5.28 4.17
C PRO A 41 13.23 3.96 4.69
N SER A 42 12.01 3.60 4.29
CA SER A 42 11.32 2.36 4.69
C SER A 42 12.09 1.09 4.32
N VAL A 43 12.74 1.07 3.15
CA VAL A 43 13.56 -0.06 2.69
C VAL A 43 14.82 -0.18 3.53
N GLU A 44 15.43 0.94 3.90
CA GLU A 44 16.60 0.95 4.78
C GLU A 44 16.26 0.48 6.20
N TYR A 45 15.16 0.98 6.78
CA TYR A 45 14.68 0.48 8.06
C TYR A 45 14.37 -1.01 8.01
N LEU A 46 13.71 -1.49 6.97
CA LEU A 46 13.45 -2.91 6.79
C LEU A 46 14.76 -3.70 6.77
N ARG A 47 15.71 -3.33 5.89
CA ARG A 47 17.00 -4.02 5.73
C ARG A 47 17.76 -4.15 7.05
N GLN A 48 17.75 -3.10 7.86
CA GLN A 48 18.48 -3.03 9.13
C GLN A 48 17.74 -3.71 10.30
N LEU A 49 16.40 -3.76 10.28
CA LEU A 49 15.59 -4.21 11.41
C LEU A 49 14.94 -5.59 11.20
N MET A 50 14.98 -6.14 10.00
CA MET A 50 14.25 -7.37 9.63
C MET A 50 14.75 -8.66 10.30
N ASP A 51 16.01 -8.69 10.74
CA ASP A 51 16.60 -9.90 11.35
C ASP A 51 16.22 -10.07 12.83
N ASN A 52 15.59 -9.08 13.45
CA ASN A 52 15.20 -9.16 14.85
C ASN A 52 13.72 -9.60 14.99
N PRO A 53 13.43 -10.79 15.56
CA PRO A 53 12.07 -11.30 15.70
C PRO A 53 11.19 -10.51 16.71
N LYS A 54 11.80 -9.63 17.52
CA LYS A 54 11.04 -8.72 18.40
C LYS A 54 10.37 -7.59 17.62
N ASN A 55 10.86 -7.29 16.42
CA ASN A 55 10.33 -6.21 15.59
C ASN A 55 9.05 -6.66 14.85
N THR A 56 8.26 -5.69 14.41
CA THR A 56 7.03 -5.95 13.64
C THR A 56 6.91 -4.93 12.50
N LEU A 57 6.68 -5.42 11.29
CA LEU A 57 6.35 -4.60 10.12
C LEU A 57 4.84 -4.62 9.95
N CYS A 58 4.22 -3.44 10.02
CA CYS A 58 2.78 -3.28 9.86
C CYS A 58 2.46 -2.63 8.51
N PHE A 59 1.79 -3.36 7.63
CA PHE A 59 1.21 -2.79 6.40
C PHE A 59 -0.15 -2.16 6.71
N VAL A 60 -0.30 -0.88 6.38
CA VAL A 60 -1.55 -0.10 6.56
C VAL A 60 -2.18 0.33 5.24
N CYS A 61 -1.52 0.04 4.11
CA CYS A 61 -1.94 0.44 2.78
C CYS A 61 -1.85 -0.73 1.79
N TYR A 62 -2.59 -0.61 0.68
CA TYR A 62 -2.58 -1.60 -0.39
C TYR A 62 -1.16 -1.81 -0.94
N GLN A 63 -0.80 -3.07 -1.15
CA GLN A 63 0.48 -3.48 -1.71
C GLN A 63 0.29 -3.95 -3.15
N ALA A 64 0.79 -3.16 -4.10
CA ALA A 64 0.67 -3.45 -5.52
C ALA A 64 1.45 -4.71 -5.93
N GLU A 65 0.94 -5.45 -6.91
CA GLU A 65 1.67 -6.58 -7.50
C GLU A 65 3.05 -6.16 -8.00
N GLY A 66 4.05 -7.00 -7.74
CA GLY A 66 5.45 -6.72 -8.04
C GLY A 66 6.19 -5.87 -7.01
N SER A 67 5.51 -5.25 -6.02
CA SER A 67 6.20 -4.54 -4.95
C SER A 67 6.87 -5.50 -3.96
N LEU A 68 7.94 -5.04 -3.31
CA LEU A 68 8.57 -5.79 -2.23
C LEU A 68 7.59 -6.01 -1.07
N GLY A 69 6.80 -5.00 -0.72
CA GLY A 69 5.79 -5.14 0.33
C GLY A 69 4.76 -6.23 0.02
N ARG A 70 4.36 -6.39 -1.25
CA ARG A 70 3.44 -7.46 -1.66
C ARG A 70 4.05 -8.85 -1.53
N ARG A 71 5.34 -9.01 -1.86
CA ARG A 71 6.05 -10.28 -1.71
C ARG A 71 6.18 -10.68 -0.23
N ILE A 72 6.55 -9.72 0.62
CA ILE A 72 6.63 -9.91 2.07
C ILE A 72 5.26 -10.27 2.65
N GLN A 73 4.20 -9.56 2.25
CA GLN A 73 2.83 -9.83 2.69
C GLN A 73 2.35 -11.23 2.29
N ARG A 74 2.87 -11.79 1.19
CA ARG A 74 2.63 -13.18 0.77
C ARG A 74 3.46 -14.24 1.51
N GLY A 75 4.31 -13.81 2.44
CA GLY A 75 5.09 -14.69 3.29
C GLY A 75 6.50 -14.98 2.81
N GLU A 76 7.05 -14.19 1.88
CA GLU A 76 8.47 -14.30 1.52
C GLU A 76 9.37 -14.16 2.76
N LYS A 77 10.31 -15.11 2.93
CA LYS A 77 11.16 -15.21 4.12
C LYS A 77 12.60 -14.79 3.90
N GLU A 78 13.01 -14.54 2.66
CA GLU A 78 14.35 -14.09 2.31
C GLU A 78 14.23 -12.90 1.36
N ILE A 79 14.86 -11.79 1.71
CA ILE A 79 14.75 -10.56 0.94
C ILE A 79 16.12 -10.22 0.35
N SER A 80 16.13 -9.99 -0.96
CA SER A 80 17.33 -9.54 -1.68
C SER A 80 17.32 -8.02 -1.83
N PHE A 81 18.42 -7.38 -1.41
CA PHE A 81 18.70 -5.97 -1.62
C PHE A 81 19.88 -5.80 -2.58
N ALA A 82 19.78 -4.85 -3.51
CA ALA A 82 20.87 -4.51 -4.41
C ALA A 82 21.90 -3.64 -3.67
N MET A 83 23.16 -4.10 -3.65
CA MET A 83 24.28 -3.47 -2.94
C MET A 83 25.28 -2.85 -3.93
N GLY A 84 24.79 -2.08 -4.90
CA GLY A 84 25.62 -1.41 -5.92
C GLY A 84 26.33 -2.38 -6.90
N GLY A 85 26.37 -2.00 -8.18
CA GLY A 85 26.89 -2.89 -9.23
C GLY A 85 26.08 -4.19 -9.31
N ASN A 86 26.75 -5.34 -9.46
CA ASN A 86 26.12 -6.67 -9.58
C ASN A 86 26.02 -7.44 -8.25
N LYS A 87 26.17 -6.76 -7.10
CA LYS A 87 26.14 -7.43 -5.79
C LYS A 87 24.74 -7.40 -5.18
N HIS A 88 24.33 -8.53 -4.64
CA HIS A 88 23.07 -8.70 -3.92
C HIS A 88 23.34 -9.20 -2.50
N GLU A 89 22.71 -8.55 -1.53
CA GLU A 89 22.63 -9.00 -0.14
C GLU A 89 21.30 -9.74 0.04
N VAL A 90 21.32 -10.96 0.59
CA VAL A 90 20.11 -11.77 0.85
C VAL A 90 20.03 -12.04 2.34
N ASN A 91 19.01 -11.49 2.99
CA ASN A 91 18.86 -11.55 4.44
C ASN A 91 17.54 -12.23 4.82
N PRO A 92 17.53 -13.04 5.91
CA PRO A 92 16.31 -13.67 6.40
C PRO A 92 15.37 -12.64 7.05
N LEU A 93 14.09 -12.72 6.71
CA LEU A 93 13.02 -11.93 7.30
C LEU A 93 12.49 -12.64 8.56
N LYS A 94 13.04 -12.27 9.73
CA LYS A 94 12.67 -12.87 11.03
C LYS A 94 11.62 -12.05 11.79
N MET A 95 11.47 -10.76 11.49
CA MET A 95 10.48 -9.90 12.14
C MET A 95 9.03 -10.36 11.87
N ARG A 96 8.11 -10.02 12.77
CA ARG A 96 6.68 -10.29 12.56
C ARG A 96 6.10 -9.41 11.46
N ILE A 97 5.18 -9.95 10.67
CA ILE A 97 4.51 -9.24 9.57
C ILE A 97 3.03 -9.17 9.88
N GLU A 98 2.49 -7.96 9.98
CA GLU A 98 1.08 -7.71 10.27
C GLU A 98 0.47 -6.84 9.17
N THR A 99 -0.80 -7.09 8.86
CA THR A 99 -1.59 -6.21 7.97
C THR A 99 -2.76 -5.65 8.76
N LEU A 100 -2.79 -4.33 8.91
CA LEU A 100 -3.88 -3.63 9.57
C LEU A 100 -4.87 -3.11 8.52
N GLU A 101 -6.07 -3.68 8.53
CA GLU A 101 -7.16 -3.21 7.69
C GLU A 101 -7.82 -1.95 8.28
N GLY A 102 -8.43 -1.12 7.44
CA GLY A 102 -9.20 0.06 7.88
C GLY A 102 -8.48 1.41 7.84
N PHE A 103 -7.17 1.44 7.62
CA PHE A 103 -6.39 2.68 7.44
C PHE A 103 -6.19 3.09 5.98
N THR A 104 -6.65 2.27 5.04
CA THR A 104 -6.58 2.59 3.61
C THR A 104 -7.46 3.78 3.27
N GLY A 105 -6.95 4.69 2.42
CA GLY A 105 -7.74 5.76 1.84
C GLY A 105 -8.74 5.29 0.77
N HIS A 106 -8.68 4.01 0.37
CA HIS A 106 -9.59 3.45 -0.63
C HIS A 106 -10.89 2.97 -0.01
N SER A 107 -12.00 3.32 -0.67
CA SER A 107 -13.31 2.79 -0.33
C SER A 107 -13.37 1.27 -0.49
N GLY A 108 -13.90 0.59 0.51
CA GLY A 108 -14.21 -0.83 0.43
C GLY A 108 -15.33 -1.11 -0.59
N ARG A 109 -15.52 -2.38 -0.94
CA ARG A 109 -16.53 -2.81 -1.93
C ARG A 109 -17.92 -2.23 -1.67
N ASN A 110 -18.41 -2.33 -0.44
CA ASN A 110 -19.74 -1.83 -0.09
C ASN A 110 -19.85 -0.31 -0.20
N GLN A 111 -18.76 0.42 0.13
CA GLN A 111 -18.71 1.87 -0.02
C GLN A 111 -18.73 2.27 -1.51
N LEU A 112 -18.00 1.57 -2.39
CA LEU A 112 -18.04 1.80 -3.84
C LEU A 112 -19.44 1.54 -4.42
N MET A 113 -20.09 0.44 -4.02
CA MET A 113 -21.46 0.14 -4.45
C MET A 113 -22.45 1.21 -3.98
N ASN A 114 -22.31 1.66 -2.73
CA ASN A 114 -23.17 2.69 -2.15
C ASN A 114 -22.91 4.07 -2.78
N PHE A 115 -21.67 4.39 -3.14
CA PHE A 115 -21.31 5.62 -3.83
C PHE A 115 -22.11 5.76 -5.12
N VAL A 116 -22.09 4.72 -5.98
CA VAL A 116 -22.84 4.73 -7.24
C VAL A 116 -24.35 4.83 -7.00
N LYS A 117 -24.89 4.09 -6.02
CA LYS A 117 -26.33 4.15 -5.67
C LYS A 117 -26.79 5.53 -5.21
N ARG A 118 -25.88 6.33 -4.63
CA ARG A 118 -26.18 7.68 -4.11
C ARG A 118 -25.90 8.79 -5.12
N CYS A 119 -25.30 8.50 -6.27
CA CYS A 119 -25.10 9.50 -7.32
C CYS A 119 -26.46 10.03 -7.79
N ASN A 120 -26.61 11.36 -7.78
CA ASN A 120 -27.79 12.05 -8.29
C ASN A 120 -27.35 13.22 -9.19
N PRO A 121 -27.73 13.25 -10.48
CA PRO A 121 -28.51 12.24 -11.18
C PRO A 121 -27.78 10.90 -11.29
N GLN A 122 -28.53 9.81 -11.47
CA GLN A 122 -27.94 8.49 -11.66
C GLN A 122 -27.11 8.48 -12.97
N PRO A 123 -25.87 7.96 -12.95
CA PRO A 123 -25.04 7.91 -14.14
C PRO A 123 -25.66 6.99 -15.20
N ARG A 124 -25.56 7.38 -16.48
CA ARG A 124 -26.00 6.55 -17.61
C ARG A 124 -24.97 5.51 -18.02
N LYS A 125 -23.69 5.77 -17.72
CA LYS A 125 -22.55 4.90 -18.01
C LYS A 125 -21.50 5.03 -16.92
N ILE A 126 -20.88 3.93 -16.52
CA ILE A 126 -19.84 3.88 -15.49
C ILE A 126 -18.59 3.24 -16.09
N LEU A 127 -17.46 3.97 -16.06
CA LEU A 127 -16.16 3.45 -16.45
C LEU A 127 -15.37 3.07 -15.19
N ILE A 128 -14.91 1.82 -15.09
CA ILE A 128 -14.19 1.31 -13.93
C ILE A 128 -12.73 1.08 -14.29
N ASN A 129 -11.84 1.66 -13.48
CA ASN A 129 -10.39 1.61 -13.67
C ASN A 129 -9.67 1.49 -12.31
N HIS A 130 -8.34 1.65 -12.31
CA HIS A 130 -7.50 1.73 -11.12
C HIS A 130 -7.72 0.58 -10.11
N GLY A 131 -7.76 -0.64 -10.63
CA GLY A 131 -7.83 -1.87 -9.83
C GLY A 131 -7.28 -3.04 -10.64
N GLU A 132 -7.03 -4.15 -9.95
CA GLU A 132 -6.68 -5.41 -10.62
C GLU A 132 -7.78 -5.77 -11.63
N LYS A 133 -7.40 -6.32 -12.78
CA LYS A 133 -8.32 -6.66 -13.88
C LYS A 133 -9.56 -7.44 -13.40
N SER A 134 -9.34 -8.46 -12.57
CA SER A 134 -10.41 -9.29 -12.00
C SER A 134 -11.36 -8.47 -11.11
N ARG A 135 -10.83 -7.56 -10.29
CA ARG A 135 -11.59 -6.70 -9.38
C ARG A 135 -12.42 -5.66 -10.13
N CYS A 136 -11.87 -5.07 -11.19
CA CYS A 136 -12.60 -4.15 -12.05
C CYS A 136 -13.80 -4.84 -12.73
N ILE A 137 -13.57 -6.03 -13.30
CA ILE A 137 -14.63 -6.84 -13.95
C ILE A 137 -15.71 -7.24 -12.94
N ASP A 138 -15.32 -7.68 -11.75
CA ASP A 138 -16.25 -8.07 -10.70
C ASP A 138 -17.12 -6.89 -10.20
N LEU A 139 -16.52 -5.72 -9.99
CA LEU A 139 -17.26 -4.51 -9.62
C LEU A 139 -18.19 -4.06 -10.75
N ALA A 140 -17.76 -4.11 -12.01
CA ALA A 140 -18.57 -3.76 -13.18
C ALA A 140 -19.81 -4.66 -13.27
N SER A 141 -19.61 -5.97 -13.21
CA SER A 141 -20.71 -6.95 -13.22
C SER A 141 -21.70 -6.69 -12.08
N SER A 142 -21.20 -6.41 -10.88
CA SER A 142 -22.02 -6.13 -9.71
C SER A 142 -22.85 -4.85 -9.86
N LEU A 143 -22.24 -3.77 -10.36
CA LEU A 143 -22.90 -2.49 -10.58
C LEU A 143 -23.92 -2.57 -11.71
N HIS A 144 -23.59 -3.25 -12.81
CA HIS A 144 -24.52 -3.47 -13.92
C HIS A 144 -25.78 -4.20 -13.45
N LYS A 145 -25.60 -5.29 -12.69
CA LYS A 145 -26.71 -6.12 -12.20
C LYS A 145 -27.59 -5.39 -11.18
N GLN A 146 -26.99 -4.61 -10.28
CA GLN A 146 -27.74 -3.93 -9.21
C GLN A 146 -28.33 -2.58 -9.63
N CYS A 147 -27.60 -1.79 -10.42
CA CYS A 147 -28.01 -0.43 -10.75
C CYS A 147 -28.69 -0.33 -12.14
N ARG A 148 -28.62 -1.39 -12.96
CA ARG A 148 -29.10 -1.44 -14.35
C ARG A 148 -28.50 -0.33 -15.23
N VAL A 149 -27.23 0.02 -14.97
CA VAL A 149 -26.46 1.02 -15.70
C VAL A 149 -25.41 0.32 -16.57
N GLU A 150 -25.09 0.88 -17.74
CA GLU A 150 -23.99 0.39 -18.57
C GLU A 150 -22.66 0.54 -17.81
N THR A 151 -21.89 -0.55 -17.69
CA THR A 151 -20.56 -0.53 -17.05
C THR A 151 -19.51 -0.98 -18.04
N VAL A 152 -18.37 -0.29 -18.08
CA VAL A 152 -17.25 -0.62 -18.96
C VAL A 152 -15.95 -0.65 -18.16
N THR A 153 -15.11 -1.65 -18.42
CA THR A 153 -13.75 -1.76 -17.86
C THR A 153 -12.74 -1.60 -19.00
N PRO A 154 -12.46 -0.36 -19.45
CA PRO A 154 -11.60 -0.16 -20.60
C PRO A 154 -10.18 -0.65 -20.30
N LYS A 155 -9.55 -1.24 -21.31
CA LYS A 155 -8.11 -1.57 -21.27
C LYS A 155 -7.28 -0.31 -21.54
N ASN A 156 -6.01 -0.34 -21.15
CA ASN A 156 -5.06 0.69 -21.56
C ASN A 156 -5.08 0.80 -23.10
N LEU A 157 -5.10 2.04 -23.60
CA LEU A 157 -5.22 2.40 -25.02
C LEU A 157 -6.60 2.14 -25.66
N GLU A 158 -7.58 1.64 -24.92
CA GLU A 158 -8.96 1.54 -25.40
C GLU A 158 -9.65 2.92 -25.32
N SER A 159 -10.45 3.24 -26.34
CA SER A 159 -11.21 4.48 -26.41
C SER A 159 -12.70 4.22 -26.25
N VAL A 160 -13.33 4.89 -25.28
CA VAL A 160 -14.78 4.80 -25.06
C VAL A 160 -15.44 6.10 -25.49
N ARG A 161 -16.37 6.02 -26.44
CA ARG A 161 -17.15 7.19 -26.87
C ARG A 161 -18.26 7.48 -25.86
N LEU A 162 -18.25 8.68 -25.30
CA LEU A 162 -19.35 9.24 -24.51
C LEU A 162 -20.25 10.02 -25.47
N ARG A 163 -21.52 9.61 -25.60
CA ARG A 163 -22.54 10.34 -26.36
C ARG A 163 -23.61 10.79 -25.39
#